data_AF-A0A519ZF03-F1
#
_entry.id   AF-A0A519ZF03-F1
#
_cell.length_a   1.000
_cell.length_b   1.000
_cell.length_c   1.000
_cell.angle_alpha   90.00
_cell.angle_beta   90.00
_cell.angle_gamma   90.00
#
_symmetry.space_group_name_H-M   'P 1'
#
loop_
_entity.id
_entity.type
_entity.pdbx_description
1 polymer ?
#
loop_
_entity_poly.entity_id
_entity_poly.type
_entity_poly.pdbx_seq_one_letter_code
_entity_poly.pdbx_strand_id
1 'polypeptide(L)'
;MPPTNSSLFRRKTIAAILANPPADAEGHGGSGGGLARHLTVRDLTGLGIAAIIGAGIFSTIGQASLNGGPAVSLLFIFTAVACAFSALCYAQFAATIPVSGSAYTYAYTSFGELAAWIIGWALIMEYAVGNIVVAISWSDYFTGLLDSVGALGAHGEPARNMQPHAV
;
A
#
# COMPACT_ATOMS: atom_id res chain seq x y z
N MET A 1 38.07 16.64 22.96
CA MET A 1 37.45 16.41 21.63
C MET A 1 37.43 14.89 21.41
N PRO A 2 36.32 14.18 21.60
CA PRO A 2 36.25 12.76 21.28
C PRO A 2 35.99 12.55 19.78
N PRO A 3 36.59 11.53 19.15
CA PRO A 3 36.48 11.29 17.72
C PRO A 3 35.07 10.80 17.33
N THR A 4 34.42 11.54 16.43
CA THR A 4 33.24 11.13 15.66
C THR A 4 33.67 10.11 14.62
N ASN A 5 33.39 8.82 14.86
CA ASN A 5 33.64 7.75 13.91
C ASN A 5 32.31 7.11 13.46
N SER A 6 32.18 6.97 12.15
CA SER A 6 30.95 6.92 11.35
C SER A 6 29.95 5.83 11.75
N SER A 7 28.78 6.24 12.23
CA SER A 7 27.65 5.39 12.63
C SER A 7 26.69 5.02 11.48
N LEU A 8 27.08 5.20 10.22
CA LEU A 8 26.21 5.02 9.04
C LEU A 8 26.04 3.55 8.59
N PHE A 9 26.73 2.61 9.25
CA PHE A 9 26.75 1.18 8.90
C PHE A 9 26.50 0.27 10.11
N ARG A 10 25.89 0.77 11.19
CA ARG A 10 25.66 -0.02 12.40
C ARG A 10 24.43 -0.91 12.20
N ARG A 11 24.66 -2.08 11.62
CA ARG A 11 23.71 -3.20 11.70
C ARG A 11 23.50 -3.55 13.17
N LYS A 12 22.33 -3.23 13.71
CA LYS A 12 21.87 -3.78 14.99
C LYS A 12 21.53 -5.24 14.69
N THR A 13 22.51 -6.11 14.91
CA THR A 13 22.43 -7.55 14.66
C THR A 13 21.17 -8.10 15.33
N ILE A 14 20.49 -9.04 14.69
CA ILE A 14 19.24 -9.67 15.14
C ILE A 14 19.27 -10.05 16.63
N ALA A 15 20.43 -10.47 17.14
CA ALA A 15 20.66 -10.74 18.57
C ALA A 15 20.31 -9.56 19.50
N ALA A 16 20.48 -8.31 19.08
CA ALA A 16 20.14 -7.11 19.85
C ALA A 16 18.68 -6.65 19.69
N ILE A 17 17.96 -7.11 18.65
CA ILE A 17 16.50 -6.96 18.51
C ILE A 17 15.79 -8.07 19.31
N LEU A 18 16.38 -9.27 19.40
CA LEU A 18 15.90 -10.35 20.27
C LEU A 18 16.25 -10.11 21.76
N ALA A 19 17.40 -9.50 22.06
CA ALA A 19 17.82 -9.16 23.43
C ALA A 19 17.21 -7.84 23.96
N ASN A 20 16.74 -6.97 23.08
CA ASN A 20 15.88 -5.83 23.41
C ASN A 20 14.75 -5.82 22.37
N PRO A 21 13.70 -6.62 22.59
CA PRO A 21 12.49 -6.53 21.79
C PRO A 21 12.05 -5.06 21.75
N PRO A 22 11.82 -4.45 20.57
CA PRO A 22 11.11 -3.18 20.53
C PRO A 22 9.77 -3.34 21.27
N ALA A 23 9.21 -2.26 21.83
CA ALA A 23 8.06 -2.34 22.75
C ALA A 23 6.82 -3.08 22.18
N ASP A 24 6.78 -3.36 20.87
CA ASP A 24 5.81 -4.19 20.16
C ASP A 24 6.12 -5.70 20.18
N ALA A 25 7.37 -6.09 20.39
CA ALA A 25 7.82 -7.48 20.51
C ALA A 25 7.69 -8.04 21.94
N GLU A 26 7.58 -7.19 22.98
CA GLU A 26 7.14 -7.60 24.34
C GLU A 26 5.70 -8.15 24.39
N GLY A 27 4.93 -8.01 23.31
CA GLY A 27 3.59 -8.62 23.18
C GLY A 27 3.59 -10.14 22.92
N HIS A 28 4.75 -10.79 22.79
CA HIS A 28 4.85 -12.18 22.30
C HIS A 28 5.02 -13.26 23.39
N GLY A 29 5.02 -12.88 24.68
CA GLY A 29 4.99 -13.88 25.75
C GLY A 29 4.96 -13.28 27.16
N GLY A 30 3.79 -13.31 27.81
CA GLY A 30 3.73 -13.51 29.27
C GLY A 30 3.86 -12.32 30.23
N SER A 31 3.97 -11.05 29.81
CA SER A 31 4.00 -9.94 30.79
C SER A 31 3.11 -8.73 30.44
N GLY A 32 1.92 -8.70 31.04
CA GLY A 32 1.32 -7.50 31.65
C GLY A 32 0.84 -6.30 30.80
N GLY A 33 1.06 -6.23 29.48
CA GLY A 33 0.71 -5.00 28.72
C GLY A 33 0.40 -5.12 27.22
N GLY A 34 0.32 -6.32 26.64
CA GLY A 34 0.10 -6.51 25.20
C GLY A 34 -1.38 -6.60 24.78
N LEU A 35 -1.68 -6.23 23.52
CA LEU A 35 -3.02 -6.43 22.93
C LEU A 35 -3.39 -7.93 22.87
N ALA A 36 -4.64 -8.24 23.18
CA ALA A 36 -5.18 -9.60 23.05
C ALA A 36 -5.29 -10.01 21.56
N ARG A 37 -4.77 -11.19 21.22
CA ARG A 37 -4.79 -11.74 19.86
C ARG A 37 -6.18 -12.27 19.52
N HIS A 38 -7.02 -11.43 18.91
CA HIS A 38 -8.36 -11.79 18.45
C HIS A 38 -8.50 -12.02 16.94
N LEU A 39 -7.51 -11.58 16.14
CA LEU A 39 -7.57 -11.69 14.68
C LEU A 39 -7.37 -13.13 14.23
N THR A 40 -8.40 -13.71 13.64
CA THR A 40 -8.35 -15.03 13.00
C THR A 40 -7.79 -14.91 11.58
N VAL A 41 -7.47 -16.05 10.95
CA VAL A 41 -7.01 -16.09 9.56
C VAL A 41 -8.02 -15.41 8.62
N ARG A 42 -9.32 -15.58 8.90
CA ARG A 42 -10.38 -14.96 8.10
C ARG A 42 -10.37 -13.44 8.22
N ASP A 43 -10.18 -12.92 9.43
CA ASP A 43 -10.12 -11.48 9.68
C ASP A 43 -8.90 -10.86 8.99
N LEU A 44 -7.74 -11.53 9.05
CA LEU A 44 -6.52 -11.10 8.36
C LEU A 44 -6.66 -11.15 6.83
N THR A 45 -7.30 -12.18 6.28
CA THR A 45 -7.57 -12.22 4.84
C THR A 45 -8.54 -11.12 4.41
N GLY A 46 -9.57 -10.85 5.22
CA GLY A 46 -10.52 -9.76 4.99
C GLY A 46 -9.84 -8.40 5.03
N LEU A 47 -8.95 -8.18 6.00
CA LEU A 47 -8.12 -6.98 6.09
C LEU A 47 -7.26 -6.79 4.84
N GLY A 48 -6.62 -7.87 4.35
CA GLY A 48 -5.81 -7.84 3.13
C GLY A 48 -6.63 -7.48 1.90
N ILE A 49 -7.80 -8.09 1.71
CA ILE A 49 -8.70 -7.78 0.59
C ILE A 49 -9.18 -6.32 0.68
N ALA A 50 -9.58 -5.86 1.87
CA ALA A 50 -10.01 -4.48 2.08
C ALA A 50 -8.90 -3.46 1.83
N ALA A 51 -7.63 -3.80 2.13
CA ALA A 51 -6.49 -2.94 1.85
C ALA A 51 -6.16 -2.84 0.35
N ILE A 52 -6.48 -3.87 -0.44
CA ILE A 52 -6.21 -3.91 -1.89
C ILE A 52 -7.39 -3.31 -2.70
N ILE A 53 -8.63 -3.66 -2.35
CA ILE A 53 -9.83 -3.20 -3.06
C ILE A 53 -10.26 -1.84 -2.50
N GLY A 54 -9.65 -0.77 -3.01
CA GLY A 54 -10.03 0.62 -2.73
C GLY A 54 -10.84 1.28 -3.86
N ALA A 55 -11.29 2.52 -3.67
CA ALA A 55 -12.01 3.29 -4.69
C ALA A 55 -11.22 3.43 -6.01
N GLY A 56 -9.88 3.56 -5.91
CA GLY A 56 -9.01 3.79 -7.06
C GLY A 56 -9.07 2.72 -8.13
N ILE A 57 -9.27 1.45 -7.77
CA ILE A 57 -9.24 0.33 -8.73
C ILE A 57 -10.36 0.45 -9.77
N PHE A 58 -11.54 0.91 -9.36
CA PHE A 58 -12.71 1.00 -10.24
C PHE A 58 -12.58 2.14 -11.25
N SER A 59 -11.96 3.26 -10.87
CA SER A 59 -11.76 4.41 -11.75
C SER A 59 -10.58 4.18 -12.71
N THR A 60 -9.44 3.72 -12.18
CA THR A 60 -8.22 3.52 -12.97
C THR A 60 -8.35 2.39 -13.99
N ILE A 61 -9.02 1.27 -13.65
CA ILE A 61 -9.24 0.17 -14.60
C ILE A 61 -10.13 0.62 -15.77
N GLY A 62 -11.17 1.42 -15.49
CA GLY A 62 -12.05 1.97 -16.52
C GLY A 62 -11.27 2.80 -17.53
N GLN A 63 -10.48 3.77 -17.04
CA GLN A 63 -9.64 4.60 -17.90
C GLN A 63 -8.56 3.81 -18.65
N ALA A 64 -7.93 2.83 -17.99
CA ALA A 64 -6.95 1.96 -18.62
C ALA A 64 -7.57 1.17 -19.78
N SER A 65 -8.77 0.61 -19.58
CA SER A 65 -9.48 -0.19 -20.59
C SER A 65 -9.97 0.65 -21.77
N LEU A 66 -10.43 1.88 -21.51
CA LEU A 66 -10.83 2.83 -22.56
C LEU A 66 -9.64 3.20 -23.47
N ASN A 67 -8.47 3.46 -22.88
CA ASN A 67 -7.29 3.92 -23.62
C ASN A 67 -6.44 2.79 -24.22
N GLY A 68 -6.34 1.65 -23.53
CA GLY A 68 -5.48 0.53 -23.91
C GLY A 68 -6.17 -0.58 -24.71
N GLY A 69 -7.49 -0.51 -24.88
CA GLY A 69 -8.26 -1.51 -25.63
C GLY A 69 -8.28 -2.91 -24.98
N PRO A 70 -8.67 -3.96 -25.72
CA PRO A 70 -8.86 -5.30 -25.16
C PRO A 70 -7.57 -5.95 -24.62
N ALA A 71 -6.40 -5.46 -25.03
CA ALA A 71 -5.10 -5.94 -24.57
C ALA A 71 -4.85 -5.70 -23.07
N VAL A 72 -5.56 -4.75 -22.46
CA VAL A 72 -5.45 -4.44 -21.03
C VAL A 72 -5.79 -5.65 -20.15
N SER A 73 -6.73 -6.48 -20.57
CA SER A 73 -7.09 -7.72 -19.85
C SER A 73 -5.91 -8.70 -19.76
N LEU A 74 -5.10 -8.80 -20.84
CA LEU A 74 -3.90 -9.65 -20.85
C LEU A 74 -2.81 -9.08 -19.94
N LEU A 75 -2.67 -7.74 -19.89
CA LEU A 75 -1.74 -7.07 -18.97
C LEU A 75 -2.10 -7.37 -17.50
N PHE A 76 -3.39 -7.33 -17.15
CA PHE A 76 -3.83 -7.67 -15.79
C PHE A 76 -3.49 -9.11 -15.39
N ILE A 77 -3.60 -10.07 -16.31
CA ILE A 77 -3.21 -11.47 -16.04
C ILE A 77 -1.71 -11.54 -15.75
N PHE A 78 -0.88 -10.89 -16.56
CA PHE A 78 0.57 -10.88 -16.35
C PHE A 78 0.95 -10.19 -15.03
N THR A 79 0.34 -9.05 -14.72
CA THR A 79 0.53 -8.35 -13.44
C THR A 79 0.10 -9.21 -12.27
N ALA A 80 -1.02 -9.92 -12.35
CA ALA A 80 -1.47 -10.81 -11.29
C ALA A 80 -0.46 -11.93 -11.00
N VAL A 81 0.14 -12.54 -12.04
CA VAL A 81 1.19 -13.54 -11.90
C VAL A 81 2.44 -12.94 -11.24
N ALA A 82 2.88 -11.75 -11.67
CA ALA A 82 4.01 -11.05 -11.06
C ALA A 82 3.77 -10.75 -9.57
N CYS A 83 2.59 -10.21 -9.24
CA CYS A 83 2.18 -9.93 -7.87
C CYS A 83 2.10 -11.21 -7.02
N ALA A 84 1.66 -12.33 -7.58
CA ALA A 84 1.61 -13.61 -6.87
C ALA A 84 3.01 -14.08 -6.44
N PHE A 85 4.01 -13.98 -7.33
CA PHE A 85 5.39 -14.30 -6.97
C PHE A 85 5.94 -13.36 -5.89
N SER A 86 5.69 -12.05 -6.00
CA SER A 86 6.07 -11.10 -4.96
C SER A 86 5.39 -11.43 -3.62
N ALA A 87 4.10 -11.74 -3.62
CA ALA A 87 3.34 -12.09 -2.42
C ALA A 87 3.88 -13.35 -1.74
N LEU A 88 4.29 -14.38 -2.51
CA LEU A 88 4.92 -15.59 -1.96
C LEU A 88 6.24 -15.28 -1.25
N CYS A 89 7.09 -14.42 -1.84
CA CYS A 89 8.33 -13.98 -1.19
C CYS A 89 8.03 -13.22 0.12
N TYR A 90 7.04 -12.33 0.12
CA TYR A 90 6.62 -11.61 1.32
C TYR A 90 6.03 -12.55 2.40
N ALA A 91 5.27 -13.57 2.01
CA ALA A 91 4.73 -14.57 2.92
C ALA A 91 5.85 -15.37 3.62
N GLN A 92 6.92 -15.71 2.89
CA GLN A 92 8.10 -16.37 3.46
C GLN A 92 8.79 -15.49 4.51
N PHE A 93 8.98 -14.19 4.22
CA PHE A 93 9.56 -13.25 5.19
C PHE A 93 8.67 -13.06 6.42
N ALA A 94 7.35 -12.93 6.23
CA ALA A 94 6.39 -12.79 7.32
C ALA A 94 6.36 -14.03 8.24
N ALA A 95 6.52 -15.24 7.69
CA ALA A 95 6.61 -16.47 8.49
C ALA A 95 7.94 -16.60 9.25
N THR A 96 9.03 -16.03 8.72
CA THR A 96 10.37 -16.16 9.31
C THR A 96 10.63 -15.11 10.40
N ILE A 97 10.03 -13.92 10.29
CA ILE A 97 10.29 -12.78 11.19
C ILE A 97 8.98 -12.41 11.90
N PRO A 98 8.65 -13.03 13.05
CA PRO A 98 7.37 -12.83 13.76
C PRO A 98 7.38 -11.54 14.59
N VAL A 99 7.71 -10.42 13.95
CA VAL A 99 7.67 -9.07 14.55
C VAL A 99 6.72 -8.20 13.74
N SER A 100 6.11 -7.20 14.38
CA SER A 100 5.23 -6.26 13.70
C SER A 100 6.04 -5.28 12.85
N GLY A 101 6.55 -5.75 11.71
CA GLY A 101 7.40 -4.99 10.81
C GLY A 101 6.93 -5.05 9.36
N SER A 102 7.08 -3.93 8.64
CA SER A 102 6.86 -3.85 7.19
C SER A 102 8.16 -4.12 6.41
N ALA A 103 8.18 -3.89 5.10
CA ALA A 103 9.32 -4.18 4.21
C ALA A 103 10.65 -3.54 4.67
N TYR A 104 10.60 -2.40 5.38
CA TYR A 104 11.77 -1.79 6.04
C TYR A 104 12.48 -2.75 6.99
N THR A 105 11.73 -3.43 7.86
CA THR A 105 12.27 -4.36 8.86
C THR A 105 12.87 -5.60 8.20
N TYR A 106 12.24 -6.09 7.12
CA TYR A 106 12.75 -7.22 6.35
C TYR A 106 14.05 -6.88 5.60
N ALA A 107 14.12 -5.67 5.03
CA ALA A 107 15.32 -5.16 4.36
C ALA A 107 16.47 -4.89 5.33
N TYR A 108 16.17 -4.35 6.52
CA TYR A 108 17.16 -4.14 7.58
C TYR A 108 17.83 -5.44 8.00
N THR A 109 17.02 -6.50 8.13
CA THR A 109 17.47 -7.84 8.53
C THR A 109 18.35 -8.49 7.45
N SER A 110 18.02 -8.29 6.17
CA SER A 110 18.67 -9.00 5.05
C SER A 110 19.86 -8.25 4.44
N PHE A 111 19.73 -6.94 4.21
CA PHE A 111 20.69 -6.13 3.43
C PHE A 111 21.45 -5.09 4.28
N GLY A 112 20.88 -4.71 5.43
CA GLY A 112 21.46 -3.75 6.36
C GLY A 112 20.89 -2.33 6.22
N GLU A 113 21.51 -1.40 6.95
CA GLU A 113 20.92 -0.09 7.28
C GLU A 113 20.71 0.83 6.06
N LEU A 114 21.65 0.88 5.11
CA LEU A 114 21.52 1.75 3.93
C LEU A 114 20.36 1.33 3.01
N ALA A 115 20.23 0.02 2.74
CA ALA A 115 19.14 -0.51 1.93
C ALA A 115 17.78 -0.32 2.64
N ALA A 116 17.74 -0.57 3.95
CA ALA A 116 16.55 -0.29 4.76
C ALA A 116 16.18 1.19 4.74
N TRP A 117 17.14 2.10 4.85
CA TRP A 117 16.89 3.54 4.83
C TRP A 117 16.29 4.01 3.50
N ILE A 118 16.83 3.55 2.36
CA ILE A 118 16.27 3.85 1.03
C ILE A 118 14.84 3.31 0.91
N ILE A 119 14.62 2.05 1.34
CA ILE A 119 13.28 1.44 1.31
C ILE A 119 12.31 2.15 2.26
N GLY A 120 12.77 2.63 3.42
CA GLY A 120 11.97 3.40 4.36
C GLY A 120 11.44 4.69 3.73
N TRP A 121 12.31 5.44 3.04
CA TRP A 121 11.88 6.62 2.29
C TRP A 121 10.95 6.30 1.13
N ALA A 122 11.22 5.21 0.40
CA ALA A 122 10.34 4.74 -0.65
C ALA A 122 8.94 4.38 -0.12
N LEU A 123 8.85 3.68 1.01
CA LEU A 123 7.58 3.34 1.65
C LEU A 123 6.80 4.58 2.07
N ILE A 124 7.45 5.58 2.67
CA ILE A 124 6.78 6.83 3.06
C ILE A 124 6.16 7.51 1.83
N MET A 125 6.89 7.58 0.72
CA MET A 125 6.38 8.16 -0.52
C MET A 125 5.26 7.32 -1.14
N GLU A 126 5.40 5.99 -1.15
CA GLU A 126 4.38 5.05 -1.62
C GLU A 126 3.07 5.24 -0.87
N TYR A 127 3.09 5.24 0.46
CA TYR A 127 1.89 5.47 1.28
C TYR A 127 1.30 6.87 1.10
N ALA A 128 2.15 7.90 0.93
CA ALA A 128 1.69 9.26 0.68
C ALA A 128 0.95 9.36 -0.67
N VAL A 129 1.55 8.86 -1.76
CA VAL A 129 0.94 8.86 -3.08
C VAL A 129 -0.31 7.98 -3.10
N GLY A 130 -0.27 6.81 -2.47
CA GLY A 130 -1.42 5.91 -2.32
C GLY A 130 -2.62 6.61 -1.67
N ASN A 131 -2.40 7.31 -0.55
CA ASN A 131 -3.47 8.05 0.13
C ASN A 131 -4.02 9.20 -0.72
N ILE A 132 -3.16 9.91 -1.46
CA ILE A 132 -3.59 10.98 -2.38
C ILE A 132 -4.50 10.41 -3.48
N VAL A 133 -4.10 9.31 -4.11
CA VAL A 133 -4.87 8.66 -5.19
C VAL A 133 -6.24 8.17 -4.67
N VAL A 134 -6.29 7.61 -3.46
CA VAL A 134 -7.55 7.19 -2.83
C VAL A 134 -8.46 8.40 -2.58
N ALA A 135 -7.92 9.51 -2.08
CA ALA A 135 -8.70 10.73 -1.83
C ALA A 135 -9.25 11.34 -3.12
N ILE A 136 -8.46 11.40 -4.19
CA ILE A 136 -8.91 11.87 -5.52
C ILE A 136 -10.04 10.97 -6.03
N SER A 137 -9.81 9.66 -6.04
CA SER A 137 -10.81 8.70 -6.53
C SER A 137 -12.13 8.80 -5.77
N TRP A 138 -12.09 8.90 -4.44
CA TRP A 138 -13.30 9.06 -3.65
C TRP A 138 -14.02 10.39 -3.93
N SER A 139 -13.26 11.47 -4.14
CA SER A 139 -13.81 12.77 -4.51
C SER A 139 -14.53 12.73 -5.84
N ASP A 140 -13.95 12.08 -6.86
CA ASP A 140 -14.57 11.91 -8.19
C ASP A 140 -15.87 11.09 -8.12
N TYR A 141 -15.89 10.02 -7.31
CA TYR A 141 -17.11 9.24 -7.09
C TYR A 141 -18.19 10.06 -6.38
N PHE A 142 -17.80 10.86 -5.39
CA PHE A 142 -18.73 11.69 -4.62
C PHE A 142 -19.33 12.82 -5.45
N THR A 143 -18.52 13.54 -6.24
CA THR A 143 -19.00 14.60 -7.13
C THR A 143 -19.88 14.03 -8.24
N GLY A 144 -19.48 12.92 -8.86
CA GLY A 144 -20.31 12.23 -9.85
C GLY A 144 -21.66 11.76 -9.27
N LEU A 145 -21.68 11.33 -8.01
CA LEU A 145 -22.93 10.99 -7.32
C LEU A 145 -23.80 12.23 -7.10
N LEU A 146 -23.23 13.35 -6.63
CA LEU A 146 -23.97 14.60 -6.42
C LEU A 146 -24.51 15.18 -7.74
N ASP A 147 -23.77 15.09 -8.84
CA ASP A 147 -24.23 15.44 -10.18
C ASP A 147 -25.41 14.56 -10.60
N SER A 148 -25.31 13.25 -10.39
CA SER A 148 -26.36 12.29 -10.77
C SER A 148 -27.66 12.47 -9.97
N VAL A 149 -27.56 12.95 -8.73
CA VAL A 149 -28.70 13.23 -7.83
C VAL A 149 -29.29 14.63 -8.10
N GLY A 150 -28.67 15.44 -8.99
CA GLY A 150 -29.10 16.79 -9.32
C GLY A 150 -28.75 17.84 -8.25
N ALA A 151 -27.96 17.48 -7.23
CA ALA A 151 -27.55 18.38 -6.15
C ALA A 151 -26.57 19.46 -6.63
N LEU A 152 -25.84 19.19 -7.72
CA LEU A 152 -24.95 20.14 -8.40
C LEU A 152 -25.60 20.76 -9.67
N GLY A 153 -26.86 20.44 -9.94
CA GLY A 153 -27.59 20.81 -11.16
C GLY A 153 -28.61 21.94 -10.97
N ALA A 154 -28.16 23.12 -10.55
CA ALA A 154 -28.90 24.37 -10.74
C ALA A 154 -27.97 25.57 -10.99
N HIS A 155 -26.92 25.41 -11.81
CA HIS A 155 -26.33 26.51 -12.60
C HIS A 155 -25.25 25.96 -13.55
N GLY A 156 -25.50 25.97 -14.87
CA GLY A 156 -24.42 25.90 -15.87
C GLY A 156 -24.64 25.05 -17.13
N GLU A 157 -25.58 25.47 -17.98
CA GLU A 157 -25.60 25.31 -19.45
C GLU A 157 -25.62 23.90 -20.13
N PRO A 158 -26.56 23.68 -21.08
CA PRO A 158 -26.61 22.49 -21.91
C PRO A 158 -25.66 22.58 -23.11
N ALA A 159 -24.44 22.05 -23.00
CA ALA A 159 -23.57 21.83 -24.14
C ALA A 159 -23.97 20.57 -24.95
N ARG A 160 -25.22 20.52 -25.44
CA ARG A 160 -25.68 19.59 -26.49
C ARG A 160 -25.99 20.38 -27.75
N ASN A 161 -25.00 21.05 -28.33
CA ASN A 161 -25.05 21.41 -29.74
C ASN A 161 -23.65 21.60 -30.34
N MET A 162 -22.93 20.51 -30.58
CA MET A 162 -21.95 20.48 -31.66
C MET A 162 -21.70 19.04 -32.12
N GLN A 163 -22.63 18.49 -32.88
CA GLN A 163 -22.32 17.77 -34.12
C GLN A 163 -23.47 18.10 -35.08
N PRO A 164 -23.20 18.56 -36.31
CA PRO A 164 -22.81 17.55 -37.30
C PRO A 164 -21.90 18.04 -38.47
N HIS A 165 -21.24 17.06 -39.09
CA HIS A 165 -20.69 17.03 -40.46
C HIS A 165 -19.40 17.79 -40.84
N ALA A 166 -18.51 16.98 -41.45
CA ALA A 166 -17.76 17.21 -42.69
C ALA A 166 -16.25 17.51 -42.60
N VAL A 167 -15.53 16.67 -43.38
CA VAL A 167 -14.13 16.68 -43.87
C VAL A 167 -13.00 16.55 -42.87
#